data_AF-A0A3A6JG44-F1
#
_entry.id   AF-A0A3A6JG44-F1
#
_cell.length_a   1.000
_cell.length_b   1.000
_cell.length_c   1.000
_cell.angle_alpha   90.00
_cell.angle_beta   90.00
_cell.angle_gamma   90.00
#
_symmetry.space_group_name_H-M   'P 1'
#
loop_
_entity.id
_entity.type
_entity.pdbx_description
1 polymer ?
#
loop_
_entity_poly.entity_id
_entity_poly.type
_entity_poly.pdbx_seq_one_letter_code
_entity_poly.pdbx_strand_id
1 'polypeptide(L)'
;MLRRIKHRICGVYDIGYSYTLDTYVLAVNVLALWRYTRYYSITKEEYDLHRTAKGLKELDNIAWQCISAENQHKRFLCSDMMPENTPEQESTHAKLSESLQRYDASKIKFI
;
A
#
# COMPACT_ATOMS: atom_id res chain seq x y z
N MET A 1 7.38 -8.84 -1.53
CA MET A 1 6.27 -9.68 -2.04
C MET A 1 4.96 -9.32 -1.33
N LEU A 2 4.25 -8.29 -1.80
CA LEU A 2 2.90 -7.97 -1.30
C LEU A 2 1.92 -9.05 -1.80
N ARG A 3 1.45 -9.95 -0.91
CA ARG A 3 0.26 -10.76 -1.19
C ARG A 3 -0.96 -9.81 -1.20
N ARG A 4 -1.32 -9.28 -2.38
CA ARG A 4 -2.58 -8.53 -2.56
C ARG A 4 -3.74 -9.46 -2.25
N ILE A 5 -4.45 -9.20 -1.16
CA ILE A 5 -5.74 -9.84 -0.88
C ILE A 5 -6.81 -8.76 -1.00
N LYS A 6 -7.49 -8.77 -2.16
CA LYS A 6 -8.77 -8.10 -2.49
C LYS A 6 -8.79 -6.57 -2.49
N HIS A 7 -8.81 -5.99 -3.70
CA HIS A 7 -9.31 -4.65 -4.01
C HIS A 7 -10.66 -4.39 -3.29
N ARG A 8 -10.76 -3.36 -2.44
CA ARG A 8 -12.05 -2.92 -1.88
C ARG A 8 -12.16 -1.40 -1.76
N ILE A 9 -13.42 -0.95 -1.84
CA ILE A 9 -13.89 0.40 -2.19
C ILE A 9 -13.38 0.79 -3.58
N CYS A 10 -14.07 0.36 -4.64
CA CYS A 10 -13.89 0.90 -6.00
C CYS A 10 -12.42 1.04 -6.50
N GLY A 11 -11.49 0.18 -6.06
CA GLY A 11 -10.07 0.28 -6.45
C GLY A 11 -9.27 1.39 -5.77
N VAL A 12 -9.75 1.95 -4.65
CA VAL A 12 -9.10 3.05 -3.92
C VAL A 12 -7.92 2.57 -3.08
N TYR A 13 -7.94 1.37 -2.52
CA TYR A 13 -6.78 0.84 -1.80
C TYR A 13 -6.65 -0.69 -1.88
N ASP A 14 -5.42 -1.16 -1.68
CA ASP A 14 -5.02 -2.55 -1.54
C ASP A 14 -4.29 -2.75 -0.21
N ILE A 15 -4.28 -3.98 0.31
CA ILE A 15 -3.44 -4.36 1.46
C ILE A 15 -2.54 -5.53 1.10
N GLY A 16 -1.38 -5.61 1.76
CA GLY A 16 -0.45 -6.73 1.61
C GLY A 16 0.64 -6.70 2.67
N TYR A 17 1.56 -7.66 2.60
CA TYR A 17 2.76 -7.68 3.44
C TYR A 17 4.04 -7.54 2.60
N SER A 18 4.93 -6.60 2.94
CA SER A 18 6.19 -6.41 2.24
C SER A 18 7.33 -7.13 2.95
N TYR A 19 7.79 -8.25 2.36
CA TYR A 19 8.96 -9.00 2.86
C TYR A 19 10.27 -8.20 2.86
N THR A 20 10.41 -7.19 2.00
CA THR A 20 11.63 -6.37 1.96
C THR A 20 11.69 -5.40 3.13
N LEU A 21 10.53 -4.94 3.59
CA LEU A 21 10.40 -4.02 4.72
C LEU A 21 9.93 -4.71 6.01
N ASP A 22 9.71 -6.02 5.97
CA ASP A 22 9.11 -6.81 7.05
C ASP A 22 7.85 -6.14 7.67
N THR A 23 7.00 -5.54 6.83
CA THR A 23 5.91 -4.66 7.29
C THR A 23 4.64 -4.90 6.49
N TYR A 24 3.47 -4.86 7.15
CA TYR A 24 2.18 -4.86 6.46
C TYR A 24 1.88 -3.47 5.90
N VAL A 25 1.43 -3.42 4.66
CA VAL A 25 1.28 -2.19 3.88
C VAL A 25 -0.16 -2.07 3.39
N LEU A 26 -0.68 -0.85 3.49
CA LEU A 26 -1.89 -0.38 2.85
C LEU A 26 -1.49 0.57 1.71
N ALA A 27 -1.79 0.19 0.48
CA ALA A 27 -1.45 0.90 -0.74
C ALA A 27 -2.70 1.63 -1.25
N VAL A 28 -2.71 2.96 -1.18
CA VAL A 28 -3.81 3.82 -1.58
C VAL A 28 -3.54 4.39 -2.96
N ASN A 29 -4.47 4.16 -3.89
CA ASN A 29 -4.44 4.75 -5.22
C ASN A 29 -5.03 6.17 -5.16
N VAL A 30 -4.19 7.16 -5.42
CA VAL A 30 -4.58 8.56 -5.53
C VAL A 30 -5.04 8.81 -6.97
N LEU A 31 -6.32 9.15 -7.13
CA LEU A 31 -6.97 9.38 -8.44
C LEU A 31 -6.92 10.86 -8.88
N ALA A 32 -5.92 11.62 -8.44
CA ALA A 32 -5.73 13.01 -8.84
C ALA A 32 -5.28 13.12 -10.32
N LEU A 33 -4.87 14.32 -10.77
CA LEU A 33 -4.37 14.60 -12.14
C LEU A 33 -3.36 13.56 -12.66
N TRP A 34 -2.59 12.94 -11.76
CA TRP A 34 -1.73 11.81 -12.02
C TRP A 34 -2.18 10.64 -11.14
N ARG A 35 -2.32 9.44 -11.71
CA ARG A 35 -2.61 8.23 -10.95
C ARG A 35 -1.32 7.71 -10.33
N TYR A 36 -1.23 7.71 -9.01
CA TYR A 36 -0.06 7.21 -8.29
C TYR A 36 -0.49 6.53 -6.98
N THR A 37 0.38 5.71 -6.40
CA THR A 37 0.09 5.00 -5.17
C THR A 37 0.88 5.58 -4.00
N ARG A 38 0.19 5.78 -2.88
CA ARG A 38 0.79 6.09 -1.57
C ARG A 38 0.75 4.83 -0.70
N TYR A 39 1.85 4.55 -0.02
CA TYR A 39 2.01 3.36 0.82
C TYR A 39 2.03 3.75 2.29
N TYR A 40 1.26 3.04 3.10
CA TYR A 40 1.11 3.26 4.53
C TYR A 40 1.39 1.97 5.32
N SER A 41 1.95 2.08 6.52
CA SER A 41 2.12 0.93 7.42
C SER A 41 0.83 0.62 8.18
N ILE A 42 0.50 -0.65 8.23
CA ILE A 42 -0.60 -1.19 9.04
C ILE A 42 -0.04 -2.30 9.95
N THR A 43 -0.74 -2.59 11.04
CA THR A 43 -0.38 -3.71 11.91
C THR A 43 -0.89 -5.04 11.33
N LYS A 44 -0.41 -6.15 11.89
CA LYS A 44 -0.90 -7.48 11.50
C LYS A 44 -2.38 -7.66 11.85
N GLU A 45 -2.80 -7.12 13.00
CA GLU A 45 -4.18 -7.16 13.46
C GLU A 45 -5.09 -6.40 12.49
N GLU A 46 -4.65 -5.21 12.07
CA GLU A 46 -5.34 -4.41 11.07
C GLU A 46 -5.39 -5.12 9.72
N TYR A 47 -4.29 -5.74 9.29
CA TYR A 47 -4.27 -6.56 8.09
C TYR A 47 -5.30 -7.69 8.18
N ASP A 48 -5.39 -8.41 9.30
CA ASP A 48 -6.32 -9.54 9.48
C ASP A 48 -7.80 -9.13 9.54
N LEU A 49 -8.12 -7.83 9.71
CA LEU A 49 -9.49 -7.31 9.65
C LEU A 49 -10.19 -7.64 8.32
N HIS A 50 -9.43 -7.84 7.23
CA HIS A 50 -9.99 -8.18 5.91
C HIS A 50 -10.78 -9.49 5.89
N ARG A 51 -10.60 -10.34 6.92
CA ARG A 51 -11.26 -11.64 7.04
C ARG A 51 -12.73 -11.54 7.48
N THR A 52 -13.17 -10.38 7.99
CA THR A 52 -14.54 -10.21 8.52
C THR A 52 -15.25 -9.00 7.91
N ALA A 53 -16.58 -9.06 7.81
CA ALA A 53 -17.38 -7.94 7.28
C ALA A 53 -17.28 -6.66 8.13
N LYS A 54 -17.19 -6.80 9.46
CA LYS A 54 -17.01 -5.66 10.38
C LYS A 54 -15.61 -5.07 10.24
N GLY A 55 -14.59 -5.92 10.21
CA GLY A 55 -13.20 -5.48 10.05
C GLY A 55 -12.94 -4.76 8.73
N LEU A 56 -13.67 -5.11 7.66
CA LEU A 56 -13.59 -4.37 6.41
C LEU A 56 -14.03 -2.91 6.53
N LYS A 57 -15.10 -2.63 7.30
CA LYS A 57 -15.50 -1.23 7.57
C LYS A 57 -14.44 -0.48 8.39
N GLU A 58 -13.73 -1.18 9.28
CA GLU A 58 -12.64 -0.59 10.04
C GLU A 58 -11.42 -0.29 9.15
N LEU A 59 -11.08 -1.20 8.23
CA LEU A 59 -10.06 -0.97 7.20
C LEU A 59 -10.41 0.20 6.29
N ASP A 60 -11.68 0.30 5.88
CA ASP A 60 -12.17 1.42 5.08
C ASP A 60 -11.96 2.75 5.83
N ASN A 61 -12.25 2.80 7.14
CA ASN A 61 -12.00 3.98 7.96
C ASN A 61 -10.49 4.32 8.07
N ILE A 62 -9.62 3.31 8.22
CA ILE A 62 -8.17 3.50 8.25
C ILE A 62 -7.68 4.08 6.91
N ALA A 63 -8.16 3.52 5.78
CA ALA A 63 -7.84 4.02 4.46
C ALA A 63 -8.28 5.48 4.29
N TRP A 64 -9.51 5.84 4.70
CA TRP A 64 -10.01 7.21 4.65
C TRP A 64 -9.19 8.19 5.48
N GLN A 65 -8.74 7.79 6.67
CA GLN A 65 -7.84 8.62 7.49
C GLN A 65 -6.50 8.86 6.79
N CYS A 66 -5.93 7.82 6.16
CA CYS A 66 -4.68 7.94 5.40
C CYS A 66 -4.85 8.81 4.15
N ILE A 67 -5.97 8.67 3.42
CA ILE A 67 -6.31 9.50 2.25
C ILE A 67 -6.40 10.97 2.65
N SER A 68 -7.14 11.28 3.71
CA SER A 68 -7.40 12.65 4.17
C SER A 68 -6.14 13.36 4.68
N ALA A 69 -5.25 12.61 5.35
CA ALA A 69 -4.01 13.15 5.91
C ALA A 69 -2.80 13.07 4.94
N GLU A 70 -2.99 12.49 3.76
CA GLU A 70 -1.99 12.41 2.68
C GLU A 70 -0.61 11.88 3.16
N ASN A 71 0.48 12.53 2.78
CA ASN A 71 1.84 12.19 3.21
C ASN A 71 2.21 12.73 4.61
N GLN A 72 1.30 13.45 5.27
CA GLN A 72 1.47 13.93 6.64
C GLN A 72 1.00 12.90 7.68
N HIS A 73 0.38 11.82 7.24
CA HIS A 73 -0.10 10.78 8.14
C HIS A 73 1.06 10.04 8.80
N LYS A 74 0.99 9.77 10.11
CA LYS A 74 2.04 9.05 10.88
C LYS A 74 2.37 7.64 10.36
N ARG A 75 1.49 7.06 9.54
CA ARG A 75 1.66 5.73 8.93
C ARG A 75 2.30 5.80 7.54
N PHE A 76 2.54 7.00 7.01
CA PHE A 76 3.05 7.16 5.65
C PHE A 76 4.46 6.56 5.55
N LEU A 77 4.62 5.63 4.61
CA LEU A 77 5.90 4.98 4.34
C LEU A 77 6.62 5.65 3.17
N CYS A 78 5.93 5.80 2.05
CA CYS A 78 6.43 6.44 0.84
C CYS A 78 5.31 6.59 -0.19
N SER A 79 5.61 7.28 -1.29
CA SER A 79 4.71 7.52 -2.43
C SER A 79 5.45 7.30 -3.74
N ASP A 80 4.71 6.90 -4.78
CA ASP A 80 5.21 6.92 -6.16
C ASP A 80 5.49 8.36 -6.66
N MET A 81 4.86 9.37 -6.04
CA MET A 81 5.14 10.78 -6.32
C MET A 81 6.37 11.22 -5.52
N MET A 82 7.55 11.20 -6.15
CA MET A 82 8.85 11.48 -5.50
C MET A 82 8.89 12.75 -4.63
N PRO A 83 8.31 13.90 -5.03
CA PRO A 83 8.30 15.10 -4.19
C PRO A 83 7.58 14.96 -2.85
N GLU A 84 6.74 13.94 -2.65
CA GLU A 84 6.07 13.67 -1.37
C GLU A 84 6.98 12.96 -0.36
N ASN A 85 8.13 12.45 -0.81
CA ASN A 85 9.03 11.62 -0.02
C ASN A 85 10.20 12.44 0.55
N THR A 86 10.62 12.10 1.77
CA THR A 86 11.96 12.43 2.27
C THR A 86 13.01 11.46 1.70
N PRO A 87 14.33 11.76 1.79
CA PRO A 87 15.37 10.86 1.31
C PRO A 87 15.29 9.42 1.88
N GLU A 88 14.89 9.27 3.15
CA GLU A 88 14.69 7.96 3.78
C GLU A 88 13.49 7.21 3.18
N GLN A 89 12.44 7.95 2.81
CA GLN A 89 11.23 7.41 2.19
C GLN A 89 11.47 7.04 0.72
N GLU A 90 12.36 7.74 0.01
CA GLU A 90 12.82 7.33 -1.33
C GLU A 90 13.55 5.98 -1.28
N SER A 91 14.45 5.77 -0.31
CA SER A 91 15.10 4.47 -0.10
C SER A 91 14.07 3.36 0.19
N THR A 92 13.04 3.68 0.96
CA THR A 92 11.93 2.78 1.27
C THR A 92 11.10 2.45 0.02
N HIS A 93 10.84 3.45 -0.82
CA HIS A 93 10.15 3.28 -2.10
C HIS A 93 10.93 2.39 -3.06
N ALA A 94 12.25 2.60 -3.18
CA ALA A 94 13.11 1.78 -4.02
C ALA A 94 13.05 0.29 -3.62
N LYS A 95 13.14 0.00 -2.31
CA LYS A 95 13.00 -1.35 -1.76
C LYS A 95 11.63 -1.98 -2.02
N LEU A 96 10.56 -1.18 -1.94
CA LEU A 96 9.21 -1.63 -2.26
C LEU A 96 9.03 -1.92 -3.75
N SER A 97 9.49 -1.02 -4.61
CA SER A 97 9.42 -1.13 -6.07
C SER A 97 10.17 -2.35 -6.60
N GLU A 98 11.37 -2.62 -6.10
CA GLU A 98 12.13 -3.83 -6.43
C GLU A 98 11.36 -5.11 -6.04
N SER A 99 10.66 -5.07 -4.90
CA SER A 99 9.84 -6.18 -4.42
C SER A 99 8.58 -6.43 -5.26
N LEU A 100 8.06 -5.39 -5.91
CA LEU A 100 6.91 -5.44 -6.81
C LEU A 100 7.33 -5.93 -8.21
N GLN A 101 8.46 -5.45 -8.75
CA GLN A 101 8.98 -5.87 -10.06
C GLN A 101 9.36 -7.36 -10.11
N ARG A 102 9.94 -7.93 -9.03
CA ARG A 102 10.26 -9.37 -8.96
C ARG A 102 9.03 -10.28 -9.09
N TYR A 103 7.84 -9.79 -8.73
CA TYR A 103 6.60 -10.55 -8.86
C TYR A 103 6.07 -10.56 -10.30
N ASP A 104 6.25 -9.47 -11.04
CA ASP A 104 5.77 -9.35 -12.43
C ASP A 104 6.64 -10.18 -13.38
N ALA A 105 7.96 -10.15 -13.19
CA ALA A 105 8.91 -10.86 -14.05
C ALA A 105 8.84 -12.40 -13.97
N SER A 106 8.25 -12.96 -12.91
CA SER A 106 8.15 -14.42 -12.71
C SER A 106 6.76 -14.99 -13.03
N LYS A 107 5.78 -14.15 -13.35
CA LYS A 107 4.39 -14.57 -13.67
C LYS A 107 4.04 -14.50 -15.16
N ILE A 108 4.91 -13.95 -16.00
CA ILE A 108 4.80 -14.12 -17.45
C ILE A 108 5.44 -15.46 -17.83
N LYS A 109 4.71 -16.56 -17.58
CA LYS A 109 4.81 -17.73 -18.45
C LYS A 109 3.72 -17.57 -19.48
N PHE A 110 4.09 -17.11 -20.67
CA PHE A 110 3.29 -17.34 -21.86
C PHE A 110 3.08 -18.85 -21.96
N ILE A 111 1.82 -19.28 -21.87
CA ILE A 111 1.39 -20.58 -22.40
C ILE A 111 1.24 -20.38 -23.90
#